data_AF-W2T3N8-F1
#
_entry.id   AF-W2T3N8-F1
#
_cell.length_a   1.000
_cell.length_b   1.000
_cell.length_c   1.000
_cell.angle_alpha   90.00
_cell.angle_beta   90.00
_cell.angle_gamma   90.00
#
_symmetry.space_group_name_H-M   'P 1'
#
loop_
_entity.id
_entity.type
_entity.pdbx_description
1 polymer ?
#
loop_
_entity_poly.entity_id
_entity_poly.type
_entity_poly.pdbx_seq_one_letter_code
_entity_poly.pdbx_strand_id
1 'polypeptide(L)'
;MRFSTRLVDNGLADHVPRNAASYERGWFRECAIIPHTYDADFAAHIEEYKPELLSDLQSNGTKFFLKRKFGRPNDTYEFTIRPLDGGRPSIDLFWMYTAENETWVGGTAGDGSKYKYTYPKTKTCAGDLLGHIFWVSCDPELVLKAEYGPEWYNDFPTNTFSWKSSQFNVKPNGKWTAEEMKEVYKVY
;
A
#
# COMPACT_ATOMS: atom_id res chain seq x y z
N MET A 1 -21.12 12.54 1.12
CA MET A 1 -20.56 11.19 0.89
C MET A 1 -19.22 11.13 1.63
N ARG A 2 -19.05 10.23 2.60
CA ARG A 2 -17.86 10.19 3.47
C ARG A 2 -16.67 9.59 2.69
N PHE A 3 -15.46 10.07 2.99
CA PHE A 3 -14.15 9.68 2.45
C PHE A 3 -13.99 8.16 2.21
N SER A 4 -14.58 7.35 3.09
CA SER A 4 -14.40 5.91 3.13
C SER A 4 -15.33 5.09 2.24
N THR A 5 -16.46 5.63 1.74
CA THR A 5 -17.38 4.86 0.88
C THR A 5 -16.97 4.92 -0.60
N ARG A 6 -16.36 6.02 -1.06
CA ARG A 6 -15.98 6.19 -2.48
C ARG A 6 -14.92 5.22 -2.99
N LEU A 7 -13.98 4.78 -2.14
CA LEU A 7 -12.95 3.83 -2.56
C LEU A 7 -13.53 2.47 -2.92
N VAL A 8 -14.45 2.01 -2.09
CA VAL A 8 -14.94 0.65 -2.13
C VAL A 8 -16.17 0.53 -3.04
N ASP A 9 -17.05 1.54 -3.04
CA ASP A 9 -18.20 1.62 -3.96
C ASP A 9 -17.78 1.79 -5.44
N ASN A 10 -16.53 2.15 -5.70
CA ASN A 10 -16.00 2.29 -7.07
C ASN A 10 -15.29 1.03 -7.60
N GLY A 11 -15.34 -0.09 -6.87
CA GLY A 11 -14.86 -1.39 -7.37
C GLY A 11 -13.34 -1.52 -7.41
N LEU A 12 -12.59 -0.71 -6.65
CA LEU A 12 -11.13 -0.88 -6.57
C LEU A 12 -10.75 -2.29 -6.08
N ALA A 13 -11.55 -2.87 -5.17
CA ALA A 13 -11.40 -4.24 -4.70
C ALA A 13 -11.52 -5.29 -5.82
N ASP A 14 -12.20 -4.98 -6.93
CA ASP A 14 -12.29 -5.87 -8.10
C ASP A 14 -11.02 -5.83 -8.97
N HIS A 15 -10.20 -4.78 -8.82
CA HIS A 15 -9.03 -4.51 -9.66
C HIS A 15 -7.69 -4.71 -8.91
N VAL A 16 -7.73 -4.68 -7.58
CA VAL A 16 -6.58 -4.96 -6.71
C VAL A 16 -6.55 -6.46 -6.41
N PRO A 17 -5.37 -7.12 -6.36
CA PRO A 17 -5.30 -8.55 -6.09
C PRO A 17 -6.03 -8.98 -4.81
N ARG A 18 -6.58 -10.19 -4.83
CA ARG A 18 -7.39 -10.76 -3.74
C ARG A 18 -6.58 -11.08 -2.47
N ASN A 19 -5.31 -10.73 -2.40
CA ASN A 19 -4.56 -10.79 -1.14
C ASN A 19 -3.94 -9.43 -0.78
N ALA A 20 -4.63 -8.33 -1.12
CA ALA A 20 -4.19 -7.01 -0.76
C ALA A 20 -4.48 -6.67 0.71
N ALA A 21 -3.44 -6.70 1.56
CA ALA A 21 -3.47 -6.18 2.91
C ALA A 21 -3.57 -4.64 2.87
N SER A 22 -4.70 -4.08 3.27
CA SER A 22 -4.74 -2.65 3.58
C SER A 22 -3.80 -2.35 4.75
N TYR A 23 -3.22 -1.17 4.87
CA TYR A 23 -2.57 -0.80 6.13
C TYR A 23 -3.64 -0.72 7.24
N GLU A 24 -3.69 -1.81 8.01
CA GLU A 24 -4.81 -2.32 8.82
C GLU A 24 -5.24 -1.40 9.97
N ARG A 25 -4.49 -0.33 10.23
CA ARG A 25 -4.61 0.43 11.47
C ARG A 25 -5.97 1.07 11.66
N GLY A 26 -6.49 1.74 10.63
CA GLY A 26 -7.83 2.34 10.69
C GLY A 26 -8.92 1.29 10.86
N TRP A 27 -8.87 0.23 10.07
CA TRP A 27 -9.85 -0.85 10.14
C TRP A 27 -9.85 -1.52 11.51
N PHE A 28 -8.68 -1.93 12.00
CA PHE A 28 -8.55 -2.67 13.25
C PHE A 28 -8.85 -1.80 14.48
N ARG A 29 -8.46 -0.51 14.44
CA ARG A 29 -8.65 0.43 15.56
C ARG A 29 -10.03 1.09 15.58
N GLU A 30 -10.53 1.49 14.42
CA GLU A 30 -11.67 2.40 14.27
C GLU A 30 -12.83 1.83 13.44
N CYS A 31 -12.70 0.60 12.91
CA CYS A 31 -13.67 0.01 11.98
C CYS A 31 -13.96 0.91 10.76
N ALA A 32 -12.96 1.72 10.36
CA ALA A 32 -13.09 2.76 9.34
C ALA A 32 -11.72 3.11 8.73
N ILE A 33 -11.70 3.95 7.69
CA ILE A 33 -10.46 4.61 7.28
C ILE A 33 -10.19 5.79 8.21
N ILE A 34 -8.93 5.97 8.64
CA ILE A 34 -8.52 7.06 9.54
C ILE A 34 -8.95 8.41 8.93
N PRO A 35 -9.82 9.20 9.59
CA PRO A 35 -10.43 10.38 8.97
C PRO A 35 -9.47 11.49 8.54
N HIS A 36 -8.26 11.50 9.12
CA HIS A 36 -7.23 12.52 8.92
C HIS A 36 -6.05 12.03 8.07
N THR A 37 -6.19 10.91 7.36
CA THR A 37 -5.24 10.51 6.30
C THR A 37 -5.61 11.14 4.95
N TYR A 38 -4.62 11.30 4.06
CA TYR A 38 -4.78 11.90 2.73
C TYR A 38 -4.72 10.89 1.57
N ASP A 39 -4.28 9.68 1.88
CA ASP A 39 -4.06 8.53 1.03
C ASP A 39 -4.53 7.24 1.72
N ALA A 40 -4.64 6.18 0.94
CA ALA A 40 -4.95 4.84 1.42
C ALA A 40 -3.89 3.88 0.89
N ASP A 41 -3.32 3.09 1.77
CA ASP A 41 -2.26 2.17 1.41
C ASP A 41 -2.78 0.72 1.41
N PHE A 42 -2.46 -0.02 0.36
CA PHE A 42 -2.72 -1.46 0.24
C PHE A 42 -1.46 -2.18 -0.21
N ALA A 43 -1.32 -3.45 0.13
CA ALA A 43 -0.18 -4.27 -0.22
C ALA A 43 -0.63 -5.64 -0.74
N ALA A 44 -0.36 -5.97 -1.99
CA ALA A 44 -0.66 -7.28 -2.56
C ALA A 44 0.59 -8.15 -2.70
N HIS A 45 0.44 -9.46 -2.61
CA HIS A 45 1.54 -10.40 -2.90
C HIS A 45 2.05 -10.23 -4.34
N ILE A 46 3.36 -10.09 -4.50
CA ILE A 46 3.99 -9.93 -5.82
C ILE A 46 3.76 -11.14 -6.73
N GLU A 47 3.55 -12.31 -6.14
CA GLU A 47 3.21 -13.54 -6.86
C GLU A 47 1.85 -13.46 -7.58
N GLU A 48 0.98 -12.52 -7.17
CA GLU A 48 -0.29 -12.24 -7.84
C GLU A 48 -0.20 -11.14 -8.90
N TYR A 49 0.96 -10.47 -9.03
CA TYR A 49 1.14 -9.41 -10.00
C TYR A 49 1.00 -9.95 -11.43
N LYS A 50 0.10 -9.31 -12.17
CA LYS A 50 -0.11 -9.53 -13.61
C LYS A 50 0.26 -8.27 -14.37
N PRO A 51 1.18 -8.32 -15.37
CA PRO A 51 1.56 -7.15 -16.16
C PRO A 51 0.38 -6.44 -16.83
N GLU A 52 -0.70 -7.17 -17.13
CA GLU A 52 -1.94 -6.66 -17.71
C GLU A 52 -2.62 -5.58 -16.86
N LEU A 53 -2.41 -5.59 -15.53
CA LEU A 53 -2.94 -4.56 -14.63
C LEU A 53 -2.50 -3.15 -15.03
N LEU A 54 -1.29 -3.00 -15.57
CA LEU A 54 -0.82 -1.70 -16.07
C LEU A 54 -1.64 -1.22 -17.26
N SER A 55 -1.92 -2.12 -18.21
CA SER A 55 -2.73 -1.82 -19.39
C SER A 55 -4.17 -1.50 -19.00
N ASP A 56 -4.73 -2.24 -18.03
CA ASP A 56 -6.09 -2.03 -17.55
C ASP A 56 -6.23 -0.66 -16.87
N LEU A 57 -5.29 -0.30 -15.99
CA LEU A 57 -5.25 1.01 -15.31
C LEU A 57 -4.92 2.19 -16.23
N GLN A 58 -4.48 1.92 -17.47
CA GLN A 58 -4.27 2.93 -18.51
C GLN A 58 -5.42 2.96 -19.53
N SER A 59 -6.33 2.01 -19.46
CA SER A 59 -7.50 1.94 -20.32
C SER A 59 -8.64 2.83 -19.79
N ASN A 60 -9.58 3.19 -20.66
CA ASN A 60 -10.82 3.88 -20.27
C ASN A 60 -11.85 2.93 -19.60
N GLY A 61 -11.47 1.68 -19.31
CA GLY A 61 -12.38 0.64 -18.81
C GLY A 61 -12.58 0.65 -17.29
N THR A 62 -11.73 1.35 -16.53
CA THR A 62 -11.81 1.38 -15.06
C THR A 62 -12.22 2.76 -14.54
N LYS A 63 -12.64 2.86 -13.28
CA LYS A 63 -12.92 4.16 -12.62
C LYS A 63 -11.67 4.85 -12.08
N PHE A 64 -10.52 4.23 -12.28
CA PHE A 64 -9.24 4.64 -11.73
C PHE A 64 -8.21 4.79 -12.85
N PHE A 65 -7.10 5.46 -12.55
CA PHE A 65 -5.94 5.46 -13.43
C PHE A 65 -4.66 5.31 -12.62
N LEU A 66 -3.66 4.71 -13.23
CA LEU A 66 -2.30 4.69 -12.71
C LEU A 66 -1.73 6.10 -12.85
N LYS A 67 -1.47 6.80 -11.74
CA LYS A 67 -0.83 8.13 -11.75
C LYS A 67 0.69 8.01 -11.77
N ARG A 68 1.23 7.06 -11.03
CA ARG A 68 2.67 6.89 -10.84
C ARG A 68 3.01 5.43 -10.57
N LYS A 69 4.20 5.04 -10.96
CA LYS A 69 4.83 3.75 -10.63
C LYS A 69 6.27 3.95 -10.16
N PHE A 70 6.68 3.16 -9.18
CA PHE A 70 8.06 2.97 -8.74
C PHE A 70 8.50 1.50 -8.85
N GLY A 71 9.82 1.29 -8.90
CA GLY A 71 10.47 -0.01 -8.78
C GLY A 71 10.35 -0.94 -9.97
N ARG A 72 10.77 -2.18 -9.75
CA ARG A 72 10.65 -3.33 -10.68
C ARG A 72 9.85 -4.43 -9.98
N PRO A 73 9.22 -5.36 -10.70
CA PRO A 73 8.47 -6.45 -10.06
C PRO A 73 9.28 -7.20 -8.99
N ASN A 74 10.60 -7.32 -9.14
CA ASN A 74 11.47 -7.99 -8.15
C ASN A 74 12.09 -7.06 -7.09
N ASP A 75 11.83 -5.75 -7.10
CA ASP A 75 12.46 -4.79 -6.20
C ASP A 75 11.63 -3.50 -6.05
N THR A 76 11.11 -3.26 -4.84
CA THR A 76 10.46 -2.00 -4.41
C THR A 76 9.33 -1.52 -5.33
N TYR A 77 8.52 -2.46 -5.84
CA TYR A 77 7.40 -2.15 -6.73
C TYR A 77 6.26 -1.46 -5.99
N GLU A 78 5.74 -0.36 -6.54
CA GLU A 78 4.66 0.45 -5.96
C GLU A 78 3.89 1.17 -7.07
N PHE A 79 2.56 1.19 -6.98
CA PHE A 79 1.67 1.97 -7.84
C PHE A 79 0.93 3.03 -7.04
N THR A 80 0.91 4.26 -7.53
CA THR A 80 -0.04 5.28 -7.08
C THR A 80 -1.22 5.32 -8.04
N ILE A 81 -2.40 5.00 -7.54
CA ILE A 81 -3.67 4.94 -8.27
C ILE A 81 -4.56 6.10 -7.83
N ARG A 82 -5.31 6.69 -8.76
CA ARG A 82 -6.23 7.81 -8.49
C ARG A 82 -7.58 7.60 -9.15
N PRO A 83 -8.67 8.11 -8.56
CA PRO A 83 -9.97 8.20 -9.23
C PRO A 83 -9.90 9.07 -10.50
N LEU A 84 -10.56 8.63 -11.58
CA LEU A 84 -10.65 9.40 -12.83
C LEU A 84 -11.37 10.74 -12.67
N ASP A 85 -12.29 10.84 -11.70
CA ASP A 85 -13.04 12.08 -11.43
C ASP A 85 -12.21 13.15 -10.69
N GLY A 86 -10.90 12.92 -10.49
CA GLY A 86 -10.01 13.80 -9.75
C GLY A 86 -10.26 13.76 -8.23
N GLY A 87 -11.12 12.85 -7.77
CA GLY A 87 -11.46 12.67 -6.37
C GLY A 87 -10.29 12.20 -5.50
N ARG A 88 -10.58 12.11 -4.20
CA ARG A 88 -9.71 11.54 -3.18
C ARG A 88 -10.32 10.24 -2.62
N PRO A 89 -9.50 9.37 -2.01
CA PRO A 89 -8.05 9.51 -1.76
C PRO A 89 -7.15 9.07 -2.91
N SER A 90 -5.85 9.37 -2.78
CA SER A 90 -4.80 8.61 -3.49
C SER A 90 -4.77 7.20 -2.95
N ILE A 91 -4.53 6.20 -3.79
CA ILE A 91 -4.23 4.86 -3.31
C ILE A 91 -2.79 4.53 -3.65
N ASP A 92 -2.00 4.11 -2.68
CA ASP A 92 -0.70 3.51 -2.94
C ASP A 92 -0.81 1.99 -2.77
N LEU A 93 -0.60 1.26 -3.87
CA LEU A 93 -0.57 -0.20 -3.91
C LEU A 93 0.89 -0.65 -3.92
N PHE A 94 1.33 -1.15 -2.78
CA PHE A 94 2.63 -1.77 -2.59
C PHE A 94 2.59 -3.25 -2.98
N TRP A 95 3.76 -3.79 -3.33
CA TRP A 95 3.92 -5.21 -3.56
C TRP A 95 4.71 -5.85 -2.43
N MET A 96 4.13 -6.92 -1.87
CA MET A 96 4.67 -7.69 -0.77
C MET A 96 5.44 -8.89 -1.30
N TYR A 97 6.65 -9.04 -0.79
CA TYR A 97 7.60 -10.08 -1.16
C TYR A 97 7.74 -11.09 -0.02
N THR A 98 7.79 -12.37 -0.36
CA THR A 98 7.97 -13.45 0.61
C THR A 98 9.44 -13.86 0.68
N ALA A 99 10.05 -13.79 1.87
CA ALA A 99 11.35 -14.39 2.16
C ALA A 99 11.16 -15.66 3.03
N GLU A 100 12.24 -16.30 3.50
CA GLU A 100 12.14 -17.56 4.25
C GLU A 100 11.33 -17.42 5.55
N ASN A 101 11.59 -16.38 6.35
CA ASN A 101 10.97 -16.20 7.67
C ASN A 101 10.13 -14.92 7.81
N GLU A 102 10.06 -14.12 6.76
CA GLU A 102 9.42 -12.80 6.80
C GLU A 102 8.74 -12.49 5.47
N THR A 103 7.84 -11.52 5.50
CA THR A 103 7.40 -10.79 4.31
C THR A 103 7.89 -9.36 4.38
N TRP A 104 7.95 -8.67 3.25
CA TRP A 104 8.35 -7.27 3.25
C TRP A 104 7.72 -6.50 2.09
N VAL A 105 7.52 -5.19 2.30
CA VAL A 105 7.25 -4.24 1.21
C VAL A 105 8.42 -3.28 1.06
N GLY A 106 8.56 -2.72 -0.13
CA GLY A 106 9.60 -1.75 -0.46
C GLY A 106 9.03 -0.37 -0.73
N GLY A 107 9.76 0.68 -0.35
CA GLY A 107 9.45 2.07 -0.70
C GLY A 107 10.64 2.73 -1.40
N THR A 108 10.35 3.57 -2.40
CA THR A 108 11.39 4.34 -3.14
C THR A 108 11.17 5.83 -2.94
N ALA A 109 12.19 6.53 -2.42
CA ALA A 109 12.17 7.98 -2.33
C ALA A 109 12.52 8.63 -3.68
N GLY A 110 12.15 9.91 -3.85
CA GLY A 110 12.40 10.65 -5.11
C GLY A 110 13.88 10.80 -5.48
N ASP A 111 14.80 10.64 -4.54
CA ASP A 111 16.25 10.63 -4.79
C ASP A 111 16.80 9.24 -5.14
N GLY A 112 15.92 8.24 -5.25
CA GLY A 112 16.25 6.84 -5.51
C GLY A 112 16.56 6.01 -4.26
N SER A 113 16.60 6.60 -3.06
CA SER A 113 16.85 5.84 -1.83
C SER A 113 15.72 4.83 -1.59
N LYS A 114 16.10 3.58 -1.33
CA LYS A 114 15.17 2.47 -1.11
C LYS A 114 15.03 2.17 0.37
N TYR A 115 13.83 1.78 0.78
CA TYR A 115 13.48 1.40 2.14
C TYR A 115 12.74 0.07 2.12
N LYS A 116 12.90 -0.71 3.18
CA LYS A 116 12.26 -2.01 3.38
C LYS A 116 11.51 -1.98 4.70
N TYR A 117 10.28 -2.48 4.69
CA TYR A 117 9.42 -2.67 5.85
C TYR A 117 9.18 -4.16 5.98
N THR A 118 9.66 -4.75 7.07
CA THR A 118 9.60 -6.20 7.29
C THR A 118 8.43 -6.53 8.21
N TYR A 119 7.70 -7.59 7.87
CA TYR A 119 6.55 -8.08 8.63
C TYR A 119 6.71 -9.57 8.94
N PRO A 120 6.17 -10.02 10.09
CA PRO A 120 6.05 -11.44 10.37
C PRO A 120 5.09 -12.12 9.38
N LYS A 121 5.36 -13.38 9.06
CA LYS A 121 4.45 -14.16 8.23
C LYS A 121 3.15 -14.44 8.96
N THR A 122 2.04 -14.06 8.33
CA THR A 122 0.70 -14.37 8.81
C THR A 122 -0.13 -15.02 7.71
N LYS A 123 -1.27 -15.60 8.10
CA LYS A 123 -2.28 -16.07 7.12
C LYS A 123 -3.14 -14.89 6.69
N THR A 124 -3.75 -14.98 5.51
CA THR A 124 -4.75 -14.02 5.05
C THR A 124 -6.15 -14.43 5.53
N CYS A 125 -6.87 -13.47 6.10
CA CYS A 125 -8.25 -13.57 6.54
C CYS A 125 -9.11 -12.53 5.80
N ALA A 126 -10.43 -12.76 5.78
CA ALA A 126 -11.39 -11.77 5.29
C ALA A 126 -11.74 -10.79 6.41
N GLY A 127 -11.74 -9.49 6.10
CA GLY A 127 -12.24 -8.42 6.94
C GLY A 127 -13.40 -7.69 6.25
N ASP A 128 -14.28 -7.07 7.05
CA ASP A 128 -15.29 -6.13 6.55
C ASP A 128 -14.88 -4.70 6.85
N LEU A 129 -14.86 -3.85 5.83
CA LEU A 129 -14.64 -2.41 5.96
C LEU A 129 -15.78 -1.69 5.26
N LEU A 130 -16.73 -1.21 6.07
CA LEU A 130 -17.91 -0.49 5.63
C LEU A 130 -18.82 -1.28 4.67
N GLY A 131 -19.03 -2.57 4.96
CA GLY A 131 -19.92 -3.43 4.17
C GLY A 131 -19.26 -4.04 2.94
N HIS A 132 -17.94 -3.93 2.83
CA HIS A 132 -17.16 -4.49 1.74
C HIS A 132 -16.08 -5.43 2.28
N ILE A 133 -15.96 -6.58 1.65
CA ILE A 133 -14.96 -7.58 2.01
C ILE A 133 -13.61 -7.20 1.42
N PHE A 134 -12.59 -7.24 2.25
CA PHE A 134 -11.20 -7.07 1.86
C PHE A 134 -10.33 -8.04 2.66
N TRP A 135 -9.04 -8.10 2.31
CA TRP A 135 -8.14 -9.11 2.82
C TRP A 135 -7.16 -8.49 3.81
N VAL A 136 -6.96 -9.17 4.93
CA VAL A 136 -6.15 -8.72 6.07
C VAL A 136 -5.32 -9.85 6.61
N SER A 137 -4.30 -9.54 7.39
CA SER A 137 -3.66 -10.48 8.29
C SER A 137 -4.70 -11.10 9.24
N CYS A 138 -4.65 -12.42 9.41
CA CYS A 138 -5.38 -13.12 10.47
C CYS A 138 -4.88 -12.76 11.88
N ASP A 139 -3.70 -12.14 11.99
CA ASP A 139 -3.15 -11.59 13.22
C ASP A 139 -2.78 -10.11 12.99
N PRO A 140 -3.79 -9.21 12.97
CA PRO A 140 -3.57 -7.80 12.64
C PRO A 140 -2.76 -7.07 13.72
N GLU A 141 -2.94 -7.43 14.99
CA GLU A 141 -2.18 -6.79 16.07
C GLU A 141 -0.68 -7.10 15.96
N LEU A 142 -0.30 -8.31 15.56
CA LEU A 142 1.09 -8.68 15.31
C LEU A 142 1.73 -7.83 14.19
N VAL A 143 1.00 -7.63 13.08
CA VAL A 143 1.44 -6.79 11.95
C VAL A 143 1.57 -5.33 12.38
N LEU A 144 0.56 -4.80 13.08
CA LEU A 144 0.54 -3.41 13.56
C LEU A 144 1.65 -3.13 14.58
N LYS A 145 1.94 -4.07 15.48
CA LYS A 145 3.08 -3.97 16.42
C LYS A 145 4.42 -3.98 15.70
N ALA A 146 4.56 -4.79 14.65
CA ALA A 146 5.77 -4.78 13.84
C ALA A 146 5.97 -3.41 13.17
N GLU A 147 4.91 -2.82 12.62
CA GLU A 147 5.01 -1.57 11.87
C GLU A 147 5.08 -0.31 12.73
N TYR A 148 4.19 -0.18 13.71
CA TYR A 148 4.03 1.05 14.50
C TYR A 148 4.62 0.93 15.91
N GLY A 149 5.06 -0.26 16.32
CA GLY A 149 5.60 -0.53 17.65
C GLY A 149 4.55 -0.93 18.69
N PRO A 150 4.96 -1.10 19.97
CA PRO A 150 4.07 -1.57 21.03
C PRO A 150 2.83 -0.71 21.26
N GLU A 151 2.95 0.60 20.99
CA GLU A 151 1.88 1.58 21.14
C GLU A 151 1.22 1.93 19.79
N TRP A 152 1.06 0.92 18.91
CA TRP A 152 0.48 1.06 17.57
C TRP A 152 -0.88 1.76 17.53
N TYR A 153 -1.62 1.81 18.64
CA TYR A 153 -2.92 2.46 18.76
C TYR A 153 -2.82 3.99 18.90
N ASN A 154 -1.67 4.56 19.27
CA ASN A 154 -1.47 6.00 19.49
C ASN A 154 -1.18 6.76 18.19
N ASP A 155 -2.01 7.73 17.82
CA ASP A 155 -1.81 8.52 16.60
C ASP A 155 -0.43 9.17 16.54
N PHE A 156 0.22 9.05 15.37
CA PHE A 156 1.44 9.79 15.09
C PHE A 156 1.07 11.18 14.58
N PRO A 157 1.64 12.26 15.15
CA PRO A 157 1.39 13.60 14.63
C PRO A 157 1.81 13.70 13.15
N THR A 158 0.84 13.97 12.28
CA THR A 158 1.05 14.01 10.82
C THR A 158 2.13 15.00 10.38
N ASN A 159 2.31 16.09 11.14
CA ASN A 159 3.32 17.12 10.87
C ASN A 159 4.77 16.67 11.11
N THR A 160 4.99 15.64 11.93
CA THR A 160 6.31 15.10 12.23
C THR A 160 6.54 13.70 11.66
N PHE A 161 5.51 13.11 11.07
CA PHE A 161 5.59 11.77 10.51
C PHE A 161 6.44 11.76 9.23
N SER A 162 7.35 10.80 9.15
CA SER A 162 8.18 10.54 7.99
C SER A 162 8.11 9.05 7.68
N TRP A 163 7.47 8.70 6.57
CA TRP A 163 7.28 7.30 6.16
C TRP A 163 8.59 6.51 6.03
N LYS A 164 9.74 7.18 5.87
CA LYS A 164 11.06 6.57 5.69
C LYS A 164 11.87 6.43 7.00
N SER A 165 11.33 6.89 8.13
CA SER A 165 12.08 6.92 9.41
C SER A 165 11.22 6.83 10.68
N SER A 166 9.91 7.08 10.60
CA SER A 166 9.00 7.09 11.76
C SER A 166 8.40 5.71 12.03
N GLN A 167 8.22 4.85 11.02
CA GLN A 167 7.79 3.46 11.24
C GLN A 167 8.84 2.69 12.03
N PHE A 168 8.38 1.77 12.86
CA PHE A 168 9.20 0.97 13.76
C PHE A 168 10.06 -0.06 13.03
N ASN A 169 9.55 -0.61 11.91
CA ASN A 169 10.22 -1.66 11.12
C ASN A 169 10.97 -1.15 9.88
N VAL A 170 11.00 0.15 9.60
CA VAL A 170 11.65 0.67 8.39
C VAL A 170 13.17 0.57 8.46
N LYS A 171 13.79 0.10 7.38
CA LYS A 171 15.24 0.06 7.21
C LYS A 171 15.64 0.54 5.81
N PRO A 172 16.79 1.24 5.65
CA PRO A 172 17.37 1.48 4.34
C PRO A 172 17.65 0.16 3.61
N ASN A 173 17.41 0.12 2.30
CA ASN A 173 17.54 -1.09 1.48
C ASN A 173 18.26 -0.81 0.14
N GLY A 174 19.27 0.05 0.18
CA GLY A 174 20.04 0.45 -0.99
C GLY A 174 19.47 1.67 -1.71
N LYS A 175 19.85 1.85 -2.97
CA LYS A 175 19.53 3.05 -3.75
C LYS A 175 19.53 2.73 -5.24
N TRP A 176 18.54 3.23 -5.96
CA TRP A 176 18.55 3.26 -7.43
C TRP A 176 19.55 4.29 -7.92
N THR A 177 20.30 3.96 -8.97
CA THR A 177 21.12 4.93 -9.70
C THR A 177 20.24 5.95 -10.43
N ALA A 178 20.83 7.06 -10.87
CA ALA A 178 20.10 8.08 -11.63
C ALA A 178 19.56 7.53 -12.96
N GLU A 179 20.30 6.63 -13.60
CA GLU A 179 19.92 5.93 -14.82
C GLU A 179 18.75 4.98 -14.56
N GLU A 180 18.81 4.16 -13.51
CA GLU A 180 17.71 3.28 -13.14
C GLU A 180 16.46 4.06 -12.77
N MET A 181 16.59 5.21 -12.09
CA MET A 181 15.44 6.06 -11.75
C MET A 181 14.66 6.51 -12.99
N LYS A 182 15.33 6.73 -14.14
CA LYS A 182 14.64 7.05 -15.40
C LYS A 182 13.76 5.89 -15.90
N GLU A 183 14.07 4.66 -15.49
CA GLU A 183 13.33 3.45 -15.85
C GLU A 183 12.25 3.11 -14.82
N VAL A 184 12.60 3.14 -13.53
CA VAL A 184 11.74 2.62 -12.45
C VAL A 184 10.71 3.64 -11.98
N TYR A 185 10.96 4.94 -12.14
CA TYR A 185 10.01 5.98 -11.80
C TYR A 185 9.29 6.49 -13.05
N LYS A 186 7.99 6.17 -13.17
CA LYS A 186 7.11 6.61 -14.27
C LYS A 186 5.91 7.37 -13.73
N VAL A 187 5.53 8.43 -14.43
CA VAL A 187 4.31 9.21 -14.19
C VAL A 187 3.48 9.14 -15.48
N TYR A 188 2.16 9.03 -15.32
CA TYR A 188 1.20 8.89 -16.42
C TYR A 188 0.13 9.98 -16.34
#